data_AF-H9CZP7-F1
#
_entry.id   AF-H9CZP7-F1
#
_cell.length_a   1.000
_cell.length_b   1.000
_cell.length_c   1.000
_cell.angle_alpha   90.00
_cell.angle_beta   90.00
_cell.angle_gamma   90.00
#
_symmetry.space_group_name_H-M   'P 1'
#
loop_
_entity.id
_entity.type
_entity.pdbx_description
1 polymer ?
#
loop_
_entity_poly.entity_id
_entity_poly.type
_entity_poly.pdbx_seq_one_letter_code
_entity_poly.pdbx_strand_id
1 'polypeptide(L)'
;MTVLLGKTTLTTPAGREGLSPRVSYGKGTEGFSLEWTAPGVAEVTLPVTGDNNVRAGTFVFRMQAAGVLRHVKDGQPAYAGVYDDLNVNGLPGESAAMKTSDIPGVLQKMFSGEGPGWLQTMTISGYSGVSHFSDASLRQVEGAYGAQTVAGSGELRLNGTMPERWRVSLPVSIEYQ
;
A
#
# COMPACT_ATOMS: atom_id res chain seq x y z
N MET A 1 10.81 0.54 7.51
CA MET A 1 11.51 0.32 6.23
C MET A 1 10.48 0.39 5.12
N THR A 2 10.77 1.05 4.01
CA THR A 2 9.83 1.17 2.89
C THR A 2 9.63 -0.18 2.21
N VAL A 3 8.37 -0.54 1.94
CA VAL A 3 7.99 -1.71 1.14
C VAL A 3 7.70 -1.28 -0.30
N LEU A 4 6.82 -0.30 -0.48
CA LEU A 4 6.46 0.25 -1.78
C LEU A 4 6.08 1.72 -1.66
N LEU A 5 6.55 2.57 -2.58
CA LEU A 5 6.06 3.92 -2.79
C LEU A 5 5.61 4.05 -4.24
N GLY A 6 4.45 4.68 -4.45
CA GLY A 6 3.93 5.01 -5.76
C GLY A 6 3.42 6.43 -5.77
N LYS A 7 3.71 7.17 -6.84
CA LYS A 7 3.14 8.51 -7.04
C LYS A 7 2.93 8.76 -8.53
N THR A 8 1.95 9.58 -8.86
CA THR A 8 1.83 10.11 -10.23
C THR A 8 3.02 11.01 -10.54
N THR A 9 3.62 10.83 -11.71
CA THR A 9 4.75 11.66 -12.18
C THR A 9 4.28 12.94 -12.87
N LEU A 10 3.09 12.89 -13.50
CA LEU A 10 2.44 14.00 -14.19
C LEU A 10 0.96 14.03 -13.78
N THR A 11 0.41 15.24 -13.67
CA THR A 11 -1.03 15.44 -13.49
C THR A 11 -1.78 14.94 -14.72
N THR A 12 -2.77 14.08 -14.52
CA THR A 12 -3.57 13.56 -15.62
C THR A 12 -4.81 14.44 -15.83
N PRO A 13 -5.13 14.93 -17.04
CA PRO A 13 -6.22 15.88 -17.23
C PRO A 13 -7.60 15.42 -16.75
N ALA A 14 -7.89 14.12 -16.87
CA ALA A 14 -9.12 13.50 -16.40
C ALA A 14 -8.88 12.03 -16.00
N GLY A 15 -9.75 11.47 -15.16
CA GLY A 15 -9.73 10.02 -14.90
C GLY A 15 -10.00 9.23 -16.18
N ARG A 16 -9.40 8.04 -16.27
CA ARG A 16 -9.58 7.10 -17.38
C ARG A 16 -9.00 5.73 -17.02
N GLU A 17 -9.37 4.72 -17.79
CA GLU A 17 -8.67 3.43 -17.79
C GLU A 17 -7.14 3.62 -17.92
N GLY A 18 -6.42 2.75 -17.24
CA GLY A 18 -4.97 2.77 -17.04
C GLY A 18 -4.50 3.58 -15.84
N LEU A 19 -5.39 4.21 -15.06
CA LEU A 19 -5.00 5.06 -13.91
C LEU A 19 -5.26 4.47 -12.54
N SER A 20 -6.05 3.40 -12.43
CA SER A 20 -6.37 2.74 -11.16
C SER A 20 -5.36 1.62 -10.87
N PRO A 21 -4.35 1.83 -9.98
CA PRO A 21 -3.32 0.84 -9.73
C PRO A 21 -3.83 -0.31 -8.87
N ARG A 22 -3.68 -1.53 -9.35
CA ARG A 22 -3.97 -2.77 -8.60
C ARG A 22 -2.68 -3.29 -7.98
N VAL A 23 -2.44 -2.92 -6.73
CA VAL A 23 -1.27 -3.40 -5.96
C VAL A 23 -1.63 -4.74 -5.30
N SER A 24 -0.85 -5.77 -5.58
CA SER A 24 -0.99 -7.11 -4.99
C SER A 24 0.32 -7.60 -4.37
N TYR A 25 0.25 -8.02 -3.11
CA TYR A 25 1.32 -8.62 -2.33
C TYR A 25 1.20 -10.14 -2.33
N GLY A 26 2.34 -10.83 -2.39
CA GLY A 26 2.44 -12.27 -2.18
C GLY A 26 1.86 -13.16 -3.30
N LYS A 27 1.52 -12.58 -4.46
CA LYS A 27 0.96 -13.31 -5.61
C LYS A 27 1.84 -14.52 -5.96
N GLY A 28 1.24 -15.71 -5.99
CA GLY A 28 1.91 -16.98 -6.31
C GLY A 28 2.82 -17.54 -5.20
N THR A 29 2.82 -16.96 -4.00
CA THR A 29 3.60 -17.47 -2.86
C THR A 29 2.74 -18.37 -1.97
N GLU A 30 3.05 -19.66 -1.94
CA GLU A 30 2.37 -20.59 -1.04
C GLU A 30 2.67 -20.25 0.43
N GLY A 31 1.64 -20.25 1.28
CA GLY A 31 1.77 -19.92 2.70
C GLY A 31 1.95 -18.43 3.01
N PHE A 32 1.76 -17.55 2.02
CA PHE A 32 1.60 -16.12 2.26
C PHE A 32 0.20 -15.79 2.79
N SER A 33 0.12 -14.84 3.72
CA SER A 33 -1.12 -14.15 4.06
C SER A 33 -0.87 -12.66 4.34
N LEU A 34 -1.91 -11.86 4.14
CA LEU A 34 -1.97 -10.45 4.52
C LEU A 34 -3.35 -10.19 5.10
N GLU A 35 -3.39 -9.78 6.36
CA GLU A 35 -4.63 -9.56 7.10
C GLU A 35 -4.63 -8.17 7.73
N TRP A 36 -5.66 -7.37 7.45
CA TRP A 36 -5.80 -6.04 8.02
C TRP A 36 -6.26 -6.13 9.47
N THR A 37 -5.31 -5.97 10.41
CA THR A 37 -5.53 -6.14 11.85
C THR A 37 -5.87 -4.84 12.57
N ALA A 38 -5.61 -3.69 11.94
CA ALA A 38 -6.01 -2.37 12.40
C ALA A 38 -6.15 -1.40 11.20
N PRO A 39 -6.75 -0.21 11.37
CA PRO A 39 -6.88 0.77 10.30
C PRO A 39 -5.56 1.07 9.58
N GLY A 40 -5.48 0.71 8.30
CA GLY A 40 -4.27 0.86 7.46
C GLY A 40 -3.06 0.03 7.90
N VAL A 41 -3.23 -0.96 8.78
CA VAL A 41 -2.15 -1.83 9.25
C VAL A 41 -2.52 -3.30 9.01
N ALA A 42 -1.65 -4.00 8.28
CA ALA A 42 -1.77 -5.42 8.03
C ALA A 42 -0.70 -6.22 8.79
N GLU A 43 -1.05 -7.42 9.23
CA GLU A 43 -0.09 -8.48 9.53
C GLU A 43 0.20 -9.25 8.24
N VAL A 44 1.49 -9.45 7.95
CA VAL A 44 1.98 -10.15 6.77
C VAL A 44 2.73 -11.39 7.23
N THR A 45 2.29 -12.56 6.77
CA THR A 45 2.97 -13.84 7.00
C THR A 45 3.61 -14.30 5.70
N LEU A 46 4.89 -14.70 5.77
CA LEU A 46 5.66 -15.21 4.64
C LEU A 46 6.32 -16.55 4.97
N PRO A 47 6.42 -17.47 4.00
CA PRO A 47 7.24 -18.65 4.16
C PRO A 47 8.72 -18.27 4.23
N VAL A 48 9.45 -18.94 5.11
CA VAL A 48 10.91 -18.87 5.14
C VAL A 48 11.46 -20.06 4.38
N THR A 49 12.35 -19.79 3.44
CA THR A 49 13.09 -20.79 2.69
C THR A 49 14.49 -20.91 3.30
N GLY A 50 14.90 -22.11 3.69
CA GLY A 50 16.24 -22.42 4.20
C GLY A 50 17.13 -23.06 3.14
N ASP A 51 18.03 -23.94 3.60
CA ASP A 51 18.97 -24.64 2.74
C ASP A 51 18.26 -25.50 1.67
N ASN A 52 18.86 -25.59 0.48
CA ASN A 52 18.34 -26.33 -0.68
C ASN A 52 16.92 -25.93 -1.11
N ASN A 53 16.51 -24.69 -0.84
CA ASN A 53 15.17 -24.15 -1.12
C ASN A 53 14.03 -24.87 -0.36
N VAL A 54 14.33 -25.53 0.75
CA VAL A 54 13.33 -26.20 1.58
C VAL A 54 12.66 -25.20 2.52
N ARG A 55 11.35 -25.36 2.75
CA ARG A 55 10.63 -24.53 3.72
C ARG A 55 11.18 -24.77 5.14
N ALA A 56 11.69 -23.71 5.75
CA ALA A 56 12.36 -23.75 7.06
C ALA A 56 11.57 -23.04 8.16
N GLY A 57 10.43 -22.39 7.85
CA GLY A 57 9.62 -21.71 8.87
C GLY A 57 8.70 -20.63 8.31
N THR A 58 8.43 -19.64 9.14
CA THR A 58 7.58 -18.48 8.85
C THR A 58 8.20 -17.19 9.36
N PHE A 59 8.02 -16.11 8.60
CA PHE A 59 8.35 -14.76 9.03
C PHE A 59 7.08 -13.93 9.03
N VAL A 60 6.78 -13.30 10.17
CA VAL A 60 5.61 -12.45 10.36
C VAL A 60 6.09 -11.03 10.63
N PHE A 61 5.46 -10.04 10.02
CA PHE A 61 5.69 -8.63 10.37
C PHE A 61 4.43 -7.81 10.14
N ARG A 62 4.37 -6.61 10.72
CA ARG A 62 3.29 -5.65 10.45
C ARG A 62 3.71 -4.64 9.38
N MET A 63 2.80 -4.38 8.44
CA MET A 63 2.92 -3.39 7.39
C MET A 63 1.86 -2.31 7.59
N GLN A 64 2.23 -1.04 7.41
CA GLN A 64 1.29 0.07 7.36
C GLN A 64 1.19 0.56 5.91
N ALA A 65 -0.02 0.78 5.40
CA ALA A 65 -0.27 1.27 4.05
C ALA A 65 -1.33 2.37 4.01
N ALA A 66 -1.15 3.33 3.11
CA ALA A 66 -2.08 4.42 2.86
C ALA A 66 -2.03 4.86 1.41
N GLY A 67 -3.15 5.37 0.91
CA GLY A 67 -3.25 6.00 -0.40
C GLY A 67 -4.04 7.30 -0.32
N VAL A 68 -3.76 8.21 -1.25
CA VAL A 68 -4.50 9.45 -1.43
C VAL A 68 -4.73 9.69 -2.91
N LEU A 69 -5.97 10.05 -3.24
CA LEU A 69 -6.40 10.55 -4.54
C LEU A 69 -6.51 12.07 -4.43
N ARG A 70 -5.87 12.78 -5.35
CA ARG A 70 -6.04 14.22 -5.54
C ARG A 70 -6.76 14.44 -6.86
N HIS A 71 -7.75 15.31 -6.86
CA HIS A 71 -8.39 15.83 -8.07
C HIS A 71 -8.77 17.30 -7.86
N VAL A 72 -9.24 17.97 -8.91
CA VAL A 72 -9.83 19.31 -8.81
C VAL A 72 -11.36 19.21 -8.74
N LYS A 73 -11.95 19.95 -7.80
CA LYS A 73 -13.39 20.13 -7.64
C LYS A 73 -13.66 21.63 -7.45
N ASP A 74 -14.56 22.20 -8.26
CA ASP A 74 -14.92 23.62 -8.21
C ASP A 74 -13.69 24.57 -8.27
N GLY A 75 -12.69 24.19 -9.07
CA GLY A 75 -11.45 24.95 -9.25
C GLY A 75 -10.43 24.82 -8.10
N GLN A 76 -10.73 24.05 -7.05
CA GLN A 76 -9.86 23.83 -5.90
C GLN A 76 -9.38 22.37 -5.81
N PRO A 77 -8.18 22.11 -5.26
CA PRO A 77 -7.73 20.75 -5.02
C PRO A 77 -8.58 20.09 -3.92
N ALA A 78 -9.05 18.89 -4.20
CA ALA A 78 -9.73 18.00 -3.27
C ALA A 78 -8.89 16.73 -3.06
N TYR A 79 -8.94 16.21 -1.83
CA TYR A 79 -8.16 15.05 -1.41
C TYR A 79 -9.07 14.03 -0.74
N ALA A 80 -8.95 12.78 -1.17
CA ALA A 80 -9.64 11.63 -0.59
C ALA A 80 -8.63 10.56 -0.18
N GLY A 81 -8.83 9.96 0.99
CA GLY A 81 -8.12 8.74 1.36
C GLY A 81 -8.58 7.59 0.47
N VAL A 82 -7.68 6.68 0.14
CA VAL A 82 -7.99 5.59 -0.80
C VAL A 82 -8.16 4.28 -0.04
N TYR A 83 -9.20 3.53 -0.40
CA TYR A 83 -9.44 2.16 0.06
C TYR A 83 -9.56 1.22 -1.13
N ASP A 84 -9.31 -0.07 -0.92
CA ASP A 84 -9.48 -1.08 -1.96
C ASP A 84 -10.96 -1.39 -2.20
N ASP A 85 -11.40 -1.16 -3.44
CA ASP A 85 -12.69 -1.56 -4.00
C ASP A 85 -12.51 -2.46 -5.24
N LEU A 86 -11.26 -2.87 -5.53
CA LEU A 86 -10.91 -3.72 -6.67
C LEU A 86 -10.65 -5.17 -6.24
N ASN A 87 -10.83 -5.50 -4.96
CA ASN A 87 -10.59 -6.81 -4.36
C ASN A 87 -9.14 -7.27 -4.55
N VAL A 88 -8.19 -6.37 -4.32
CA VAL A 88 -6.76 -6.68 -4.17
C VAL A 88 -6.32 -6.48 -2.72
N ASN A 89 -5.05 -6.68 -2.39
CA ASN A 89 -4.56 -6.62 -1.01
C ASN A 89 -3.54 -5.49 -0.76
N GLY A 90 -3.45 -4.52 -1.69
CA GLY A 90 -2.56 -3.37 -1.57
C GLY A 90 -3.02 -2.31 -0.56
N LEU A 91 -4.34 -2.20 -0.37
CA LEU A 91 -5.01 -1.35 0.60
C LEU A 91 -6.12 -2.17 1.28
N PRO A 92 -6.56 -1.77 2.49
CA PRO A 92 -7.76 -2.33 3.10
C PRO A 92 -9.02 -1.86 2.38
N GLY A 93 -10.11 -2.59 2.53
CA GLY A 93 -11.46 -2.06 2.27
C GLY A 93 -11.81 -0.89 3.20
N GLU A 94 -12.86 -0.14 2.88
CA GLU A 94 -13.19 1.14 3.52
C GLU A 94 -13.24 1.08 5.06
N SER A 95 -13.84 0.02 5.64
CA SER A 95 -13.98 -0.13 7.10
C SER A 95 -12.65 -0.27 7.85
N ALA A 96 -11.58 -0.67 7.16
CA ALA A 96 -10.24 -0.80 7.70
C ALA A 96 -9.26 0.21 7.08
N ALA A 97 -9.75 1.20 6.33
CA ALA A 97 -8.93 2.27 5.80
C ALA A 97 -8.29 3.10 6.92
N MET A 98 -7.09 3.61 6.65
CA MET A 98 -6.41 4.52 7.57
C MET A 98 -7.26 5.76 7.79
N LYS A 99 -7.34 6.24 9.04
CA LYS A 99 -8.07 7.47 9.36
C LYS A 99 -7.56 8.64 8.52
N THR A 100 -8.47 9.44 7.99
CA THR A 100 -8.15 10.61 7.17
C THR A 100 -7.19 11.60 7.85
N SER A 101 -7.25 11.71 9.18
CA SER A 101 -6.34 12.53 9.99
C SER A 101 -4.90 12.05 9.99
N ASP A 102 -4.67 10.75 9.81
CA ASP A 102 -3.37 10.11 9.99
C ASP A 102 -2.61 9.99 8.67
N ILE A 103 -3.35 9.88 7.55
CA ILE A 103 -2.79 9.69 6.20
C ILE A 103 -1.73 10.76 5.85
N PRO A 104 -1.95 12.08 6.09
CA PRO A 104 -0.93 13.08 5.77
C PRO A 104 0.39 12.86 6.49
N GLY A 105 0.37 12.69 7.81
CA GLY A 105 1.58 12.46 8.58
C GLY A 105 2.29 11.16 8.19
N VAL A 106 1.53 10.09 7.93
CA VAL A 106 2.08 8.80 7.54
C VAL A 106 2.73 8.87 6.15
N LEU A 107 2.03 9.38 5.14
CA LEU A 107 2.57 9.48 3.78
C LEU A 107 3.77 10.43 3.71
N GLN A 108 3.71 11.59 4.38
CA GLN A 108 4.86 12.51 4.45
C GLN A 108 6.09 11.81 5.02
N LYS A 109 5.93 11.03 6.10
CA LYS A 109 7.02 10.26 6.70
C LYS A 109 7.55 9.18 5.76
N MET A 110 6.65 8.42 5.11
CA MET A 110 7.03 7.37 4.16
C MET A 110 7.83 7.92 2.97
N PHE A 111 7.43 9.07 2.43
CA PHE A 111 8.11 9.71 1.30
C PHE A 111 9.37 10.48 1.69
N SER A 112 9.55 10.82 2.97
CA SER A 112 10.76 11.50 3.47
C SER A 112 11.20 12.72 2.64
N GLY A 113 10.22 13.50 2.14
CA GLY A 113 10.45 14.69 1.31
C GLY A 113 10.44 14.45 -0.20
N GLU A 114 10.49 13.20 -0.67
CA GLU A 114 10.48 12.85 -2.10
C GLU A 114 9.06 12.77 -2.70
N GLY A 115 8.03 13.01 -1.90
CA GLY A 115 6.63 12.93 -2.33
C GLY A 115 6.17 14.17 -3.10
N PRO A 116 4.96 14.14 -3.70
CA PRO A 116 4.37 15.34 -4.28
C PRO A 116 4.27 16.48 -3.25
N GLY A 117 4.55 17.71 -3.68
CA GLY A 117 4.58 18.87 -2.77
C GLY A 117 3.25 19.10 -2.02
N TRP A 118 2.13 18.72 -2.64
CA TRP A 118 0.81 18.82 -2.03
C TRP A 118 0.57 17.85 -0.86
N LEU A 119 1.41 16.82 -0.64
CA LEU A 119 1.29 15.94 0.53
C LEU A 119 1.46 16.71 1.85
N GLN A 120 2.21 17.81 1.84
CA GLN A 120 2.50 18.62 3.03
C GLN A 120 1.33 19.50 3.46
N THR A 121 0.46 19.85 2.51
CA THR A 121 -0.64 20.82 2.73
C THR A 121 -2.03 20.20 2.55
N MET A 122 -2.11 18.92 2.19
CA MET A 122 -3.39 18.26 1.97
C MET A 122 -4.22 18.14 3.24
N THR A 123 -5.52 18.30 3.08
CA THR A 123 -6.54 17.98 4.10
C THR A 123 -7.51 16.99 3.48
N ILE A 124 -7.59 15.80 4.06
CA ILE A 124 -8.42 14.71 3.53
C ILE A 124 -9.81 14.80 4.15
N SER A 125 -10.82 14.91 3.29
CA SER A 125 -12.21 15.18 3.70
C SER A 125 -13.12 13.95 3.68
N GLY A 126 -12.64 12.84 3.10
CA GLY A 126 -13.39 11.60 2.97
C GLY A 126 -12.58 10.51 2.31
N TYR A 127 -13.27 9.46 1.85
CA TYR A 127 -12.67 8.32 1.18
C TYR A 127 -13.16 8.17 -0.26
N SER A 128 -12.37 7.49 -1.08
CA SER A 128 -12.75 7.05 -2.42
C SER A 128 -12.09 5.70 -2.72
N GLY A 129 -12.78 4.85 -3.46
CA GLY A 129 -12.20 3.59 -3.92
C GLY A 129 -11.03 3.83 -4.88
N VAL A 130 -10.09 2.88 -4.94
CA VAL A 130 -9.00 2.89 -5.94
C VAL A 130 -9.55 3.03 -7.36
N SER A 131 -10.72 2.45 -7.66
CA SER A 131 -11.35 2.54 -9.00
C SER A 131 -11.65 3.97 -9.45
N HIS A 132 -11.80 4.93 -8.54
CA HIS A 132 -12.12 6.32 -8.87
C HIS A 132 -11.01 7.04 -9.63
N PHE A 133 -9.77 6.54 -9.64
CA PHE A 133 -8.74 7.06 -10.53
C PHE A 133 -9.14 6.96 -12.01
N SER A 134 -10.01 6.01 -12.35
CA SER A 134 -10.56 5.83 -13.70
C SER A 134 -11.83 6.65 -13.98
N ASP A 135 -12.37 7.40 -13.00
CA ASP A 135 -13.59 8.19 -13.17
C ASP A 135 -13.37 9.41 -14.07
N ALA A 136 -13.96 9.37 -15.28
CA ALA A 136 -13.84 10.41 -16.29
C ALA A 136 -14.44 11.77 -15.88
N SER A 137 -15.25 11.82 -14.83
CA SER A 137 -15.75 13.07 -14.27
C SER A 137 -14.68 13.84 -13.47
N LEU A 138 -13.68 13.13 -12.93
CA LEU A 138 -12.58 13.75 -12.20
C LEU A 138 -11.63 14.49 -13.14
N ARG A 139 -11.06 15.58 -12.64
CA ARG A 139 -10.15 16.44 -13.39
C ARG A 139 -8.84 16.60 -12.64
N GLN A 140 -7.73 16.73 -13.39
CA GLN A 140 -6.39 16.89 -12.83
C GLN A 140 -6.06 15.83 -11.76
N VAL A 141 -6.22 14.58 -12.14
CA VAL A 141 -6.05 13.41 -11.28
C VAL A 141 -4.57 13.17 -11.00
N GLU A 142 -4.27 13.03 -9.71
CA GLU A 142 -2.96 12.68 -9.16
C GLU A 142 -3.14 11.71 -7.98
N GLY A 143 -2.10 10.98 -7.64
CA GLY A 143 -2.16 10.03 -6.53
C GLY A 143 -0.81 9.81 -5.87
N ALA A 144 -0.87 9.41 -4.61
CA ALA A 144 0.28 8.89 -3.87
C ALA A 144 -0.15 7.67 -3.04
N TYR A 145 0.73 6.68 -3.00
CA TYR A 145 0.58 5.44 -2.27
C TYR A 145 1.88 5.16 -1.52
N GLY A 146 1.76 4.66 -0.30
CA GLY A 146 2.90 4.20 0.46
C GLY A 146 2.56 2.99 1.32
N ALA A 147 3.52 2.07 1.40
CA ALA A 147 3.53 0.94 2.30
C ALA A 147 4.91 0.81 2.96
N GLN A 148 4.93 0.59 4.27
CA GLN A 148 6.16 0.44 5.05
C GLN A 148 6.02 -0.59 6.16
N THR A 149 7.12 -1.17 6.61
CA THR A 149 7.15 -2.02 7.80
C THR A 149 6.98 -1.19 9.08
N VAL A 150 6.21 -1.71 10.03
CA VAL A 150 6.10 -1.19 11.39
C VAL A 150 7.34 -1.64 12.16
N ALA A 151 8.07 -0.70 12.77
CA ALA A 151 9.30 -0.99 13.50
C ALA A 151 9.05 -1.97 14.65
N GLY A 152 9.97 -2.92 14.85
CA GLY A 152 9.91 -3.90 15.93
C GLY A 152 8.78 -4.94 15.80
N SER A 153 8.12 -5.04 14.65
CA SER A 153 7.01 -5.99 14.45
C SER A 153 7.41 -7.36 13.89
N GLY A 154 8.66 -7.53 13.48
CA GLY A 154 9.12 -8.73 12.81
C GLY A 154 9.38 -9.89 13.79
N GLU A 155 8.86 -11.07 13.46
CA GLU A 155 9.08 -12.31 14.18
C GLU A 155 9.47 -13.44 13.20
N LEU A 156 10.64 -14.03 13.40
CA LEU A 156 11.10 -15.20 12.64
C LEU A 156 10.89 -16.46 13.49
N ARG A 157 10.13 -17.42 12.95
CA ARG A 157 9.95 -18.75 13.53
C ARG A 157 10.56 -19.78 12.60
N LEU A 158 11.51 -20.57 13.09
CA LEU A 158 12.16 -21.64 12.33
C LEU A 158 11.73 -23.00 12.86
N ASN A 159 11.59 -23.95 11.95
CA ASN A 159 11.25 -25.32 12.26
C ASN A 159 12.55 -26.10 12.52
N GLY A 160 12.77 -26.50 13.78
CA GLY A 160 13.94 -27.30 14.14
C GLY A 160 15.24 -26.50 14.13
N THR A 161 16.29 -27.07 13.55
CA THR A 161 17.64 -26.47 13.55
C THR A 161 17.71 -25.22 12.67
N MET A 162 18.44 -24.21 13.15
CA MET A 162 18.73 -22.99 12.39
C MET A 162 19.46 -23.36 11.07
N PRO A 163 18.95 -22.98 9.89
CA PRO A 163 19.64 -23.19 8.62
C PRO A 163 20.85 -22.25 8.52
N GLU A 164 21.86 -22.63 7.74
CA GLU A 164 23.04 -21.77 7.52
C GLU A 164 22.66 -20.51 6.76
N ARG A 165 21.71 -20.64 5.82
CA ARG A 165 21.14 -19.52 5.07
C ARG A 165 19.63 -19.65 5.07
N TRP A 166 18.97 -18.51 5.26
CA TRP A 166 17.53 -18.42 5.06
C TRP A 166 17.18 -17.18 4.24
N ARG A 167 16.05 -17.26 3.56
CA ARG A 167 15.51 -16.23 2.71
C ARG A 167 14.02 -16.12 2.93
N VAL A 168 13.55 -14.88 2.89
CA VAL A 168 12.14 -14.51 2.79
C VAL A 168 12.00 -13.60 1.59
N SER A 169 10.89 -13.67 0.86
CA SER A 169 10.62 -12.77 -0.26
C SER A 169 9.16 -12.41 -0.28
N LEU A 170 8.86 -11.12 -0.43
CA LEU A 170 7.52 -10.60 -0.63
C LEU A 170 7.39 -10.16 -2.09
N PRO A 171 6.79 -10.98 -2.97
CA PRO A 171 6.45 -10.52 -4.31
C PRO A 171 5.47 -9.35 -4.26
N VAL A 172 5.69 -8.37 -5.13
CA VAL A 172 4.81 -7.22 -5.31
C VAL A 172 4.47 -7.14 -6.80
N SER A 173 3.19 -7.09 -7.12
CA SER A 173 2.67 -6.93 -8.47
C SER A 173 1.82 -5.66 -8.55
N ILE A 174 2.03 -4.87 -9.59
CA ILE A 174 1.26 -3.65 -9.85
C ILE A 174 0.70 -3.78 -11.26
N GLU A 175 -0.62 -3.86 -11.35
CA GLU A 175 -1.36 -3.99 -12.61
C GLU A 175 -2.22 -2.75 -12.83
N TYR A 176 -2.54 -2.44 -14.07
CA TYR A 176 -3.43 -1.34 -14.44
C TYR A 176 -4.50 -1.88 -15.39
N GLN A 177 -5.74 -1.43 -15.19
CA GLN A 177 -6.84 -1.66 -16.13
C GLN A 177 -7.22 -0.35 -16.77
#